data_AF-A0A821JMZ7-F1
#
_entry.id   AF-A0A821JMZ7-F1
#
_cell.length_a   1.000
_cell.length_b   1.000
_cell.length_c   1.000
_cell.angle_alpha   90.00
_cell.angle_beta   90.00
_cell.angle_gamma   90.00
#
_symmetry.space_group_name_H-M   'P 1'
#
loop_
_entity.id
_entity.type
_entity.pdbx_description
1 polymer ?
#
loop_
_entity_poly.entity_id
_entity_poly.type
_entity_poly.pdbx_seq_one_letter_code
_entity_poly.pdbx_strand_id
1 'polypeptide(L)'
;DPDELKHALALLSSAKYLPVIADNQYNITYEQCHIYRSERFNESFHLEDTSINRQFPLAFNILMYENVEQFERLLRIIYRPQNFYCIHVDSDASLNVFEGVKSIVQCFSNVFLSSKREKVLYATFSRLQADLNCMQDLIKYPSWKYLLNIANTELPLKTNSELVKILSIYRGYNDIEGRWKTRIISRTKYVWKIINTTSTSYLSHLRQTNENKKPPPGNIEIVKGSAYGAFSRAFIEFIQTSSIAKELLDWSRDTLTPDEHYWATLNYNTHLHPPGGYQG
;
A
#
# COMPACT_ATOMS: atom_id res chain seq x y z
N ASP A 1 -9.58 14.66 -25.89
CA ASP A 1 -10.19 14.72 -27.23
C ASP A 1 -11.41 13.79 -27.24
N PRO A 2 -12.63 14.30 -27.46
CA PRO A 2 -13.85 13.49 -27.50
C PRO A 2 -13.87 12.42 -28.62
N ASP A 3 -13.23 12.69 -29.76
CA ASP A 3 -13.20 11.77 -30.88
C ASP A 3 -12.28 10.57 -30.58
N GLU A 4 -11.13 10.82 -29.97
CA GLU A 4 -10.25 9.76 -29.47
C GLU A 4 -10.92 8.90 -28.39
N LEU A 5 -11.72 9.51 -27.50
CA LEU A 5 -12.47 8.75 -26.50
C LEU A 5 -13.49 7.83 -27.18
N LYS A 6 -14.22 8.33 -28.18
CA LYS A 6 -15.17 7.52 -28.97
C LYS A 6 -14.46 6.40 -29.71
N HIS A 7 -13.29 6.67 -30.28
CA HIS A 7 -12.47 5.69 -30.96
C HIS A 7 -11.99 4.59 -30.00
N ALA A 8 -11.46 4.96 -28.84
CA ALA A 8 -11.03 4.01 -27.80
C ALA A 8 -12.19 3.12 -27.31
N LEU A 9 -13.38 3.69 -27.09
CA LEU A 9 -14.57 2.92 -26.71
C LEU A 9 -14.98 1.93 -27.81
N ALA A 10 -14.91 2.33 -29.08
CA ALA A 10 -15.18 1.44 -30.21
C ALA A 10 -14.18 0.27 -30.27
N LEU A 11 -12.87 0.54 -30.06
CA LEU A 11 -11.85 -0.50 -29.97
C LEU A 11 -12.12 -1.47 -28.81
N LEU A 12 -12.41 -0.95 -27.60
CA LEU A 12 -12.74 -1.78 -26.44
C LEU A 12 -13.96 -2.67 -26.68
N SER A 13 -14.99 -2.14 -27.34
CA SER A 13 -16.22 -2.90 -27.66
C SER A 13 -16.03 -3.97 -28.76
N SER A 14 -15.06 -3.78 -29.65
CA SER A 14 -14.78 -4.69 -30.78
C SER A 14 -13.66 -5.69 -30.49
N ALA A 15 -12.86 -5.45 -29.45
CA ALA A 15 -11.79 -6.34 -29.02
C ALA A 15 -12.38 -7.67 -28.50
N LYS A 16 -12.30 -8.71 -29.33
CA LYS A 16 -12.70 -10.08 -28.94
C LYS A 16 -11.70 -10.76 -28.02
N TYR A 17 -10.45 -10.31 -28.03
CA TYR A 17 -9.36 -10.85 -27.22
C TYR A 17 -8.36 -9.74 -26.93
N LEU A 18 -8.10 -9.49 -25.66
CA LEU A 18 -6.95 -8.69 -25.24
C LEU A 18 -5.85 -9.69 -24.88
N PRO A 19 -4.63 -9.58 -25.46
CA PRO A 19 -3.54 -10.47 -25.12
C PRO A 19 -3.05 -10.14 -23.71
N VAL A 20 -3.65 -10.80 -22.72
CA VAL A 20 -3.27 -10.75 -21.31
C VAL A 20 -2.36 -11.94 -21.03
N ILE A 21 -1.24 -11.70 -20.38
CA ILE A 21 -0.33 -12.78 -19.94
C ILE A 21 -0.96 -13.41 -18.71
N ALA A 22 -1.27 -14.71 -18.80
CA ALA A 22 -1.86 -15.43 -17.67
C ALA A 22 -0.84 -15.57 -16.53
N ASP A 23 -1.32 -15.57 -15.29
CA ASP A 23 -0.46 -15.62 -14.09
C ASP A 23 0.52 -16.82 -14.12
N ASN A 24 0.08 -17.96 -14.66
CA ASN A 24 0.90 -19.18 -14.77
C ASN A 24 1.99 -19.13 -15.85
N GLN A 25 2.03 -18.09 -16.68
CA GLN A 25 3.06 -17.88 -17.70
C GLN A 25 4.25 -17.07 -17.16
N TYR A 26 4.15 -16.47 -15.97
CA TYR A 26 5.26 -15.81 -15.30
C TYR A 26 6.15 -16.85 -14.62
N ASN A 27 7.26 -17.18 -15.28
CA ASN A 27 8.27 -18.11 -14.78
C ASN A 27 9.66 -17.66 -15.24
N ILE A 28 10.07 -16.46 -14.82
CA ILE A 28 11.38 -15.91 -15.13
C ILE A 28 12.42 -16.61 -14.25
N THR A 29 13.51 -17.14 -14.81
CA THR A 29 14.65 -17.65 -14.01
C THR A 29 15.66 -16.54 -13.70
N TYR A 30 16.53 -16.77 -12.72
CA TYR A 30 17.56 -15.79 -12.36
C TYR A 30 18.46 -15.40 -13.55
N GLU A 31 18.82 -16.37 -14.38
CA GLU A 31 19.63 -16.18 -15.58
C GLU A 31 18.91 -15.32 -16.63
N GLN A 32 17.58 -15.39 -16.69
CA GLN A 32 16.75 -14.63 -17.63
C GLN A 32 16.49 -13.19 -17.19
N CYS A 33 16.84 -12.81 -15.95
CA CYS A 33 16.50 -11.49 -15.42
C CYS A 33 17.06 -10.32 -16.25
N HIS A 34 18.25 -10.47 -16.85
CA HIS A 34 18.80 -9.42 -17.71
C HIS A 34 17.95 -9.19 -18.98
N ILE A 35 17.52 -10.28 -19.64
CA ILE A 35 16.61 -10.23 -20.80
C ILE A 35 15.27 -9.64 -20.37
N TYR A 36 14.72 -10.15 -19.26
CA TYR A 36 13.44 -9.68 -18.72
C TYR A 36 13.44 -8.17 -18.45
N ARG A 37 14.45 -7.65 -17.74
CA ARG A 37 14.56 -6.21 -17.47
C ARG A 37 14.75 -5.39 -18.75
N SER A 38 15.54 -5.88 -19.69
CA SER A 38 15.75 -5.22 -20.99
C SER A 38 14.44 -5.12 -21.79
N GLU A 39 13.74 -6.25 -21.97
CA GLU A 39 12.56 -6.33 -22.85
C GLU A 39 11.30 -5.76 -22.20
N ARG A 40 11.09 -6.01 -20.91
CA ARG A 40 9.84 -5.67 -20.22
C ARG A 40 9.89 -4.30 -19.58
N PHE A 41 11.04 -3.91 -19.03
CA PHE A 41 11.21 -2.68 -18.25
C PHE A 41 11.94 -1.56 -18.99
N ASN A 42 12.62 -1.82 -20.10
CA ASN A 42 13.49 -0.82 -20.75
C ASN A 42 14.51 -0.26 -19.74
N GLU A 43 15.39 -1.13 -19.23
CA GLU A 43 16.31 -0.85 -18.12
C GLU A 43 17.11 0.46 -18.28
N SER A 44 17.52 0.81 -19.51
CA SER A 44 18.24 2.07 -19.79
C SER A 44 17.42 3.31 -19.43
N PHE A 45 16.12 3.33 -19.72
CA PHE A 45 15.22 4.42 -19.35
C PHE A 45 15.14 4.61 -17.83
N HIS A 46 15.25 3.54 -17.05
CA HIS A 46 15.20 3.61 -15.58
C HIS A 46 16.54 4.01 -14.94
N LEU A 47 17.66 3.75 -15.63
CA LEU A 47 19.00 4.14 -15.16
C LEU A 47 19.26 5.65 -15.37
N GLU A 48 18.70 6.22 -16.43
CA GLU A 48 18.74 7.65 -16.70
C GLU A 48 17.82 8.41 -15.74
N ASP A 49 18.41 8.97 -14.68
CA ASP A 49 17.67 9.76 -13.71
C ASP A 49 18.49 10.95 -13.19
N THR A 50 17.80 11.97 -12.70
CA THR A 50 18.41 13.19 -12.17
C THR A 50 19.10 12.93 -10.83
N SER A 51 20.13 13.71 -10.51
CA SER A 51 20.78 13.67 -9.19
C SER A 51 19.79 13.93 -8.05
N ILE A 52 18.81 14.81 -8.27
CA ILE A 52 17.75 15.14 -7.32
C ILE A 52 16.93 13.89 -6.98
N ASN A 53 16.47 13.14 -7.99
CA ASN A 53 15.71 11.91 -7.76
C ASN A 53 16.54 10.84 -7.05
N ARG A 54 17.84 10.71 -7.38
CA ARG A 54 18.75 9.75 -6.72
C ARG A 54 19.01 10.11 -5.25
N GLN A 55 18.97 11.39 -4.89
CA GLN A 55 19.15 11.88 -3.52
C GLN A 55 17.84 11.91 -2.70
N PHE A 56 16.70 11.66 -3.34
CA PHE A 56 15.40 11.58 -2.69
C PHE A 56 14.69 10.24 -2.98
N PRO A 57 15.21 9.11 -2.47
CA PRO A 57 14.59 7.82 -2.72
C PRO A 57 13.19 7.72 -2.09
N LEU A 58 12.29 7.08 -2.81
CA LEU A 58 10.94 6.75 -2.35
C LEU A 58 10.86 5.26 -1.99
N ALA A 59 9.97 4.95 -1.05
CA ALA A 59 9.56 3.60 -0.74
C ALA A 59 8.11 3.38 -1.19
N PHE A 60 7.83 2.19 -1.70
CA PHE A 60 6.50 1.75 -2.06
C PHE A 60 6.17 0.46 -1.33
N ASN A 61 4.97 0.42 -0.77
CA ASN A 61 4.36 -0.81 -0.30
C ASN A 61 3.16 -1.11 -1.21
N ILE A 62 3.18 -2.29 -1.83
CA ILE A 62 2.19 -2.71 -2.81
C ILE A 62 1.49 -3.95 -2.28
N LEU A 63 0.19 -3.84 -2.01
CA LEU A 63 -0.64 -4.99 -1.66
C LEU A 63 -1.31 -5.58 -2.90
N MET A 64 -1.28 -6.91 -3.02
CA MET A 64 -1.88 -7.61 -4.14
C MET A 64 -2.36 -9.02 -3.77
N TYR A 65 -3.31 -9.54 -4.55
CA TYR A 65 -3.79 -10.92 -4.41
C TYR A 65 -4.05 -11.62 -5.76
N GLU A 66 -4.10 -10.90 -6.88
CA GLU A 66 -4.32 -11.43 -8.23
C GLU A 66 -3.70 -10.55 -9.32
N ASN A 67 -3.69 -11.06 -10.56
CA ASN A 67 -3.29 -10.36 -11.78
C ASN A 67 -1.83 -9.90 -11.79
N VAL A 68 -0.94 -10.83 -12.14
CA VAL A 68 0.51 -10.62 -12.19
C VAL A 68 0.91 -9.64 -13.30
N GLU A 69 0.18 -9.61 -14.42
CA GLU A 69 0.45 -8.64 -15.48
C GLU A 69 0.18 -7.19 -15.04
N GLN A 70 -0.92 -6.96 -14.31
CA GLN A 70 -1.19 -5.64 -13.74
C GLN A 70 -0.06 -5.22 -12.78
N PHE A 71 0.44 -6.15 -11.98
CA PHE A 71 1.58 -5.90 -11.08
C PHE A 71 2.85 -5.56 -11.84
N GLU A 72 3.20 -6.32 -12.87
CA GLU A 72 4.35 -6.03 -13.72
C GLU A 72 4.23 -4.64 -14.36
N ARG A 73 3.05 -4.31 -14.90
CA ARG A 73 2.79 -3.00 -15.52
C ARG A 73 2.92 -1.87 -14.52
N LEU A 74 2.33 -2.01 -13.32
CA LEU A 74 2.45 -1.02 -12.25
C LEU A 74 3.92 -0.84 -11.85
N LEU A 75 4.60 -1.94 -11.52
CA LEU A 75 6.00 -1.92 -11.10
C LEU A 75 6.86 -1.24 -12.15
N ARG A 76 6.70 -1.57 -13.44
CA ARG A 76 7.40 -0.93 -14.54
C ARG A 76 7.21 0.59 -14.58
N ILE A 77 5.98 1.07 -14.36
CA ILE A 77 5.70 2.50 -14.42
C ILE A 77 6.44 3.24 -13.28
N ILE A 78 6.43 2.66 -12.08
CA ILE A 78 6.99 3.31 -10.88
C ILE A 78 8.45 2.98 -10.59
N TYR A 79 9.02 1.95 -11.23
CA TYR A 79 10.33 1.41 -10.90
C TYR A 79 11.45 2.44 -11.10
N ARG A 80 12.30 2.59 -10.09
CA ARG A 80 13.58 3.30 -10.18
C ARG A 80 14.61 2.57 -9.32
N PRO A 81 15.88 2.47 -9.77
CA PRO A 81 16.92 1.72 -9.08
C PRO A 81 17.26 2.28 -7.68
N GLN A 82 17.04 3.57 -7.44
CA GLN A 82 17.26 4.18 -6.13
C GLN A 82 16.12 3.95 -5.11
N ASN A 83 14.90 3.69 -5.58
CA ASN A 83 13.71 3.53 -4.74
C ASN A 83 13.65 2.12 -4.12
N PHE A 84 12.69 1.88 -3.24
CA PHE A 84 12.48 0.57 -2.60
C PHE A 84 11.03 0.12 -2.73
N TYR A 85 10.81 -1.18 -2.94
CA TYR A 85 9.49 -1.74 -3.20
C TYR A 85 9.29 -3.00 -2.36
N CYS A 86 8.37 -2.94 -1.41
CA CYS A 86 7.89 -4.11 -0.70
C CYS A 86 6.57 -4.58 -1.29
N ILE A 87 6.50 -5.85 -1.65
CA ILE A 87 5.32 -6.46 -2.24
C ILE A 87 4.71 -7.44 -1.24
N HIS A 88 3.50 -7.15 -0.79
CA HIS A 88 2.73 -8.10 -0.01
C HIS A 88 1.77 -8.83 -0.94
N VAL A 89 2.00 -10.13 -1.09
CA VAL A 89 1.09 -11.04 -1.80
C VAL A 89 0.24 -11.74 -0.75
N ASP A 90 -1.08 -11.56 -0.83
CA ASP A 90 -2.04 -12.20 0.08
C ASP A 90 -1.75 -13.70 0.22
N SER A 91 -1.80 -14.23 1.44
CA SER A 91 -1.61 -15.66 1.69
C SER A 91 -2.65 -16.56 1.00
N ASP A 92 -3.84 -16.04 0.69
CA ASP A 92 -4.93 -16.74 -0.01
C ASP A 92 -4.82 -16.63 -1.54
N ALA A 93 -3.86 -15.84 -2.06
CA ALA A 93 -3.60 -15.75 -3.48
C ALA A 93 -3.20 -17.12 -4.07
N SER A 94 -3.54 -17.36 -5.33
CA SER A 94 -3.19 -18.61 -6.00
C SER A 94 -1.66 -18.81 -6.05
N LEU A 95 -1.22 -20.08 -6.11
CA LEU A 95 0.20 -20.40 -6.23
C LEU A 95 0.84 -19.76 -7.47
N ASN A 96 0.09 -19.69 -8.59
CA ASN A 96 0.54 -19.06 -9.82
C ASN A 96 0.81 -17.56 -9.63
N VAL A 97 -0.05 -16.86 -8.87
CA VAL A 97 0.17 -15.44 -8.54
C VAL A 97 1.43 -15.29 -7.69
N PHE A 98 1.56 -16.08 -6.62
CA PHE A 98 2.71 -15.98 -5.72
C PHE A 98 4.04 -16.27 -6.42
N GLU A 99 4.14 -17.39 -7.15
CA GLU A 99 5.38 -17.74 -7.86
C GLU A 99 5.64 -16.80 -9.04
N GLY A 100 4.59 -16.33 -9.73
CA GLY A 100 4.72 -15.33 -10.79
C GLY A 100 5.32 -14.02 -10.28
N VAL A 101 4.77 -13.46 -9.20
CA VAL A 101 5.32 -12.24 -8.55
C VAL A 101 6.75 -12.48 -8.06
N LYS A 102 7.01 -13.61 -7.39
CA LYS A 102 8.34 -13.97 -6.91
C LYS A 102 9.37 -14.03 -8.05
N SER A 103 8.96 -14.59 -9.20
CA SER A 103 9.82 -14.68 -10.39
C SER A 103 10.19 -13.32 -10.99
N ILE A 104 9.31 -12.32 -10.85
CA ILE A 104 9.58 -10.92 -11.23
C ILE A 104 10.49 -10.26 -10.19
N VAL A 105 10.15 -10.38 -8.91
CA VAL A 105 10.82 -9.68 -7.80
C VAL A 105 12.30 -10.06 -7.70
N GLN A 106 12.66 -11.33 -7.90
CA GLN A 106 14.07 -11.76 -7.87
C GLN A 106 14.97 -11.07 -8.91
N CYS A 107 14.38 -10.47 -9.95
CA CYS A 107 15.13 -9.74 -10.97
C CYS A 107 15.53 -8.34 -10.52
N PHE A 108 15.17 -7.88 -9.32
CA PHE A 108 15.54 -6.55 -8.84
C PHE A 108 16.11 -6.64 -7.42
N SER A 109 17.17 -5.89 -7.15
CA SER A 109 17.83 -5.86 -5.84
C SER A 109 17.08 -5.02 -4.79
N ASN A 110 16.23 -4.11 -5.26
CA ASN A 110 15.48 -3.14 -4.47
C ASN A 110 13.96 -3.38 -4.47
N VAL A 111 13.52 -4.51 -5.03
CA VAL A 111 12.14 -5.03 -4.94
C VAL A 111 12.20 -6.32 -4.16
N PHE A 112 11.32 -6.50 -3.18
CA PHE A 112 11.31 -7.71 -2.35
C PHE A 112 9.89 -8.04 -1.87
N LEU A 113 9.66 -9.33 -1.59
CA LEU A 113 8.43 -9.80 -0.97
C LEU A 113 8.44 -9.44 0.53
N SER A 114 7.28 -9.08 1.05
CA SER A 114 7.06 -8.94 2.50
C SER A 114 7.50 -10.23 3.22
N SER A 115 8.24 -10.07 4.32
CA SER A 115 8.69 -11.18 5.18
C SER A 115 7.53 -11.93 5.84
N LYS A 116 6.37 -11.28 5.95
CA LYS A 116 5.14 -11.85 6.50
C LYS A 116 3.97 -11.60 5.54
N ARG A 117 3.29 -12.70 5.18
CA ARG A 117 2.06 -12.69 4.38
C ARG A 117 0.87 -12.80 5.31
N GLU A 118 -0.14 -11.99 5.05
CA GLU A 118 -1.41 -11.99 5.78
C GLU A 118 -2.50 -12.55 4.86
N LYS A 119 -3.49 -13.22 5.44
CA LYS A 119 -4.76 -13.48 4.76
C LYS A 119 -5.61 -12.22 4.88
N VAL A 120 -5.69 -11.42 3.82
CA VAL A 120 -6.37 -10.12 3.88
C VAL A 120 -7.87 -10.32 3.70
N LEU A 121 -8.60 -10.12 4.79
CA LEU A 121 -10.05 -10.09 4.79
C LEU A 121 -10.54 -8.64 4.74
N TYR A 122 -11.45 -8.36 3.81
CA TYR A 122 -12.02 -7.02 3.62
C TYR A 122 -12.55 -6.43 4.94
N ALA A 123 -12.29 -5.13 5.15
CA ALA A 123 -12.68 -4.35 6.33
C ALA A 123 -12.17 -4.88 7.69
N THR A 124 -11.21 -5.81 7.70
CA THR A 124 -10.56 -6.31 8.93
C THR A 124 -9.19 -5.69 9.14
N PHE A 125 -8.64 -5.89 10.33
CA PHE A 125 -7.26 -5.51 10.68
C PHE A 125 -6.18 -6.13 9.79
N SER A 126 -6.43 -7.26 9.15
CA SER A 126 -5.43 -7.92 8.28
C SER A 126 -4.96 -7.03 7.13
N ARG A 127 -5.82 -6.14 6.60
CA ARG A 127 -5.45 -5.16 5.56
C ARG A 127 -4.44 -4.14 6.06
N LEU A 128 -4.63 -3.65 7.29
CA LEU A 128 -3.70 -2.75 7.96
C LEU A 128 -2.39 -3.48 8.32
N GLN A 129 -2.49 -4.72 8.80
CA GLN A 129 -1.32 -5.55 9.15
C GLN A 129 -0.43 -5.84 7.95
N ALA A 130 -1.02 -6.07 6.78
CA ALA A 130 -0.28 -6.26 5.53
C ALA A 130 0.62 -5.06 5.21
N ASP A 131 0.10 -3.84 5.39
CA ASP A 131 0.89 -2.61 5.21
C ASP A 131 2.02 -2.52 6.24
N LEU A 132 1.71 -2.76 7.51
CA LEU A 132 2.66 -2.70 8.61
C LEU A 132 3.81 -3.69 8.44
N ASN A 133 3.55 -4.88 7.90
CA ASN A 133 4.58 -5.87 7.61
C ASN A 133 5.57 -5.32 6.56
N CYS A 134 5.07 -4.71 5.48
CA CYS A 134 5.94 -4.10 4.49
C CYS A 134 6.69 -2.88 5.04
N MET A 135 6.04 -2.03 5.83
CA MET A 135 6.69 -0.90 6.51
C MET A 135 7.83 -1.37 7.43
N GLN A 136 7.64 -2.50 8.12
CA GLN A 136 8.66 -3.11 8.99
C GLN A 136 9.87 -3.62 8.21
N ASP A 137 9.67 -4.12 6.99
CA ASP A 137 10.78 -4.55 6.13
C ASP A 137 11.48 -3.37 5.44
N LEU A 138 10.72 -2.37 5.00
CA LEU A 138 11.26 -1.17 4.35
C LEU A 138 12.12 -0.34 5.29
N ILE A 139 11.84 -0.31 6.60
CA ILE A 139 12.63 0.48 7.56
C ILE A 139 14.11 0.06 7.60
N LYS A 140 14.43 -1.19 7.24
CA LYS A 140 15.80 -1.72 7.22
C LYS A 140 16.68 -1.01 6.20
N TYR A 141 16.09 -0.35 5.20
CA TYR A 141 16.78 0.44 4.19
C TYR A 141 16.76 1.92 4.60
N PRO A 142 17.89 2.55 4.97
CA PRO A 142 17.88 3.86 5.64
C PRO A 142 17.70 5.07 4.71
N SER A 143 17.81 4.90 3.38
CA SER A 143 17.99 6.02 2.45
C SER A 143 16.70 6.70 1.99
N TRP A 144 15.56 6.01 2.00
CA TRP A 144 14.30 6.56 1.52
C TRP A 144 13.69 7.61 2.44
N LYS A 145 12.94 8.55 1.85
CA LYS A 145 12.41 9.74 2.52
C LYS A 145 10.93 9.65 2.84
N TYR A 146 10.17 9.12 1.88
CA TYR A 146 8.73 8.93 1.97
C TYR A 146 8.34 7.54 1.52
N LEU A 147 7.31 7.00 2.17
CA LEU A 147 6.64 5.76 1.80
C LEU A 147 5.26 6.07 1.23
N LEU A 148 4.92 5.47 0.09
CA LEU A 148 3.59 5.48 -0.51
C LEU A 148 3.03 4.06 -0.44
N ASN A 149 1.87 3.87 0.19
CA ASN A 149 1.18 2.58 0.15
C ASN A 149 0.09 2.58 -0.93
N ILE A 150 0.04 1.51 -1.72
CA ILE A 150 -0.87 1.37 -2.86
C ILE A 150 -1.36 -0.08 -2.99
N ALA A 151 -2.50 -0.26 -3.64
CA ALA A 151 -2.94 -1.57 -4.12
C ALA A 151 -2.45 -1.81 -5.55
N ASN A 152 -2.39 -3.07 -5.98
CA ASN A 152 -2.01 -3.47 -7.35
C ASN A 152 -2.85 -2.80 -8.45
N THR A 153 -4.11 -2.47 -8.12
CA THR A 153 -5.07 -1.85 -9.05
C THR A 153 -4.88 -0.35 -9.21
N GLU A 154 -4.03 0.28 -8.40
CA GLU A 154 -3.72 1.71 -8.50
C GLU A 154 -2.81 1.99 -9.69
N LEU A 155 -2.90 3.20 -10.24
CA LEU A 155 -1.99 3.69 -11.28
C LEU A 155 -1.55 5.14 -10.99
N PRO A 156 -0.25 5.45 -11.13
CA PRO A 156 0.24 6.79 -10.82
C PRO A 156 -0.19 7.80 -11.88
N LEU A 157 -0.63 8.98 -11.43
CA LEU A 157 -0.93 10.14 -12.28
C LEU A 157 0.22 11.16 -12.34
N LYS A 158 1.38 10.79 -11.80
CA LYS A 158 2.59 11.61 -11.70
C LYS A 158 3.80 10.71 -11.96
N THR A 159 4.78 11.26 -12.67
CA THR A 159 6.09 10.63 -12.86
C THR A 159 6.86 10.58 -11.55
N ASN A 160 7.91 9.75 -11.48
CA ASN A 160 8.80 9.70 -10.32
C ASN A 160 9.39 11.09 -9.99
N SER A 161 9.81 11.86 -11.00
CA SER A 161 10.35 13.21 -10.82
C SER A 161 9.32 14.18 -10.22
N GLU A 162 8.06 14.08 -10.64
CA GLU A 162 6.99 14.90 -10.06
C GLU A 162 6.67 14.49 -8.63
N LEU A 163 6.64 13.19 -8.33
CA LEU A 163 6.48 12.69 -6.96
C LEU A 163 7.61 13.19 -6.05
N VAL A 164 8.87 13.06 -6.48
CA VAL A 164 10.03 13.60 -5.76
C VAL A 164 9.88 15.10 -5.52
N LYS A 165 9.50 15.86 -6.55
CA LYS A 165 9.29 17.30 -6.42
C LYS A 165 8.20 17.63 -5.39
N ILE A 166 7.03 17.00 -5.48
CA ILE A 166 5.90 17.21 -4.55
C ILE A 166 6.32 16.86 -3.12
N LEU A 167 6.85 15.66 -2.90
CA LEU A 167 7.20 15.17 -1.58
C LEU A 167 8.39 15.93 -0.97
N SER A 168 9.29 16.48 -1.78
CA SER A 168 10.35 17.36 -1.29
C SER A 168 9.81 18.67 -0.70
N ILE A 169 8.70 19.18 -1.24
CA ILE A 169 8.04 20.40 -0.72
C ILE A 169 7.43 20.14 0.66
N TYR A 170 7.03 18.89 0.95
CA TYR A 170 6.43 18.53 2.23
C TYR A 170 7.42 18.55 3.39
N ARG A 171 8.74 18.59 3.16
CA ARG A 171 9.76 18.83 4.20
C ARG A 171 9.60 17.98 5.48
N GLY A 172 9.16 16.73 5.34
CA GLY A 172 8.95 15.80 6.45
C GLY A 172 7.51 15.74 6.97
N TYR A 173 6.59 16.58 6.50
CA TYR A 173 5.16 16.45 6.76
C TYR A 173 4.54 15.29 5.99
N ASN A 174 3.58 14.61 6.59
CA ASN A 174 2.83 13.52 5.96
C ASN A 174 1.67 14.09 5.12
N ASP A 175 1.21 13.31 4.14
CA ASP A 175 0.00 13.57 3.38
C ASP A 175 -0.96 12.40 3.56
N ILE A 176 -1.85 12.54 4.53
CA ILE A 176 -2.77 11.51 4.99
C ILE A 176 -4.15 12.16 5.09
N GLU A 177 -5.15 11.61 4.39
CA GLU A 177 -6.52 12.13 4.47
C GLU A 177 -7.03 12.03 5.92
N GLY A 178 -7.55 13.15 6.44
CA GLY A 178 -8.29 13.17 7.70
C GLY A 178 -9.53 14.04 7.59
N ARG A 179 -10.69 13.48 7.93
CA ARG A 179 -11.96 14.20 8.01
C ARG A 179 -12.26 14.58 9.44
N TRP A 180 -11.86 15.78 9.81
CA TRP A 180 -12.16 16.38 11.10
C TRP A 180 -13.68 16.35 11.37
N LYS A 181 -14.10 15.95 12.58
CA LYS A 181 -15.50 15.83 13.06
C LYS A 181 -16.38 14.74 12.43
N THR A 182 -15.91 13.97 11.44
CA THR A 182 -16.68 12.80 11.00
C THR A 182 -16.48 11.66 11.99
N ARG A 183 -17.35 11.57 13.00
CA ARG A 183 -17.25 10.50 13.99
C ARG A 183 -17.69 9.17 13.37
N ILE A 184 -16.75 8.24 13.18
CA ILE A 184 -17.02 6.86 12.77
C ILE A 184 -17.46 5.98 13.94
N ILE A 185 -18.35 6.50 14.79
CA ILE A 185 -18.74 5.88 16.08
C ILE A 185 -19.19 4.43 15.87
N SER A 186 -19.98 4.14 14.83
CA SER A 186 -20.46 2.78 14.59
C SER A 186 -19.34 1.76 14.32
N ARG A 187 -18.23 2.19 13.70
CA ARG A 187 -17.09 1.33 13.34
C ARG A 187 -16.19 1.01 14.54
N THR A 188 -16.16 1.90 15.53
CA THR A 188 -15.17 1.86 16.62
C THR A 188 -15.77 1.83 18.02
N LYS A 189 -17.10 1.97 18.16
CA LYS A 189 -17.79 1.88 19.46
C LYS A 189 -17.90 0.45 19.97
N TYR A 190 -18.06 -0.52 19.08
CA TYR A 190 -18.29 -1.92 19.43
C TYR A 190 -17.18 -2.82 18.90
N VAL A 191 -16.97 -3.96 19.57
CA VAL A 191 -16.05 -5.01 19.14
C VAL A 191 -16.62 -5.72 17.91
N TRP A 192 -15.79 -5.89 16.88
CA TRP A 192 -16.08 -6.66 15.68
C TRP A 192 -15.32 -7.99 15.72
N LYS A 193 -16.02 -9.09 15.42
CA LYS A 193 -15.43 -10.43 15.39
C LYS A 193 -15.54 -11.03 13.99
N ILE A 194 -14.49 -11.73 13.60
CA ILE A 194 -14.52 -12.57 12.42
C ILE A 194 -15.37 -13.80 12.73
N ILE A 195 -16.32 -14.11 11.87
CA ILE A 195 -17.20 -15.27 11.98
C ILE A 195 -17.08 -16.14 10.72
N ASN A 196 -17.14 -17.45 10.91
CA ASN A 196 -17.27 -18.37 9.79
C ASN A 196 -18.73 -18.37 9.32
N THR A 197 -18.93 -18.15 8.03
CA THR A 197 -20.25 -18.12 7.42
C THR A 197 -20.19 -18.72 6.03
N THR A 198 -21.30 -19.31 5.61
CA THR A 198 -21.51 -19.82 4.24
C THR A 198 -22.04 -18.74 3.30
N SER A 199 -22.34 -17.55 3.81
CA SER A 199 -22.83 -16.43 3.01
C SER A 199 -21.72 -15.81 2.17
N THR A 200 -22.03 -15.55 0.90
CA THR A 200 -21.12 -14.94 -0.09
C THR A 200 -21.11 -13.40 -0.06
N SER A 201 -21.83 -12.78 0.88
CA SER A 201 -21.82 -11.31 1.02
C SER A 201 -20.43 -10.81 1.44
N TYR A 202 -20.00 -9.68 0.87
CA TYR A 202 -18.66 -9.10 1.10
C TYR A 202 -18.29 -8.79 2.56
N LEU A 203 -19.27 -8.66 3.45
CA LEU A 203 -19.06 -8.44 4.90
C LEU A 203 -19.53 -9.60 5.76
N SER A 204 -19.87 -10.73 5.14
CA SER A 204 -20.47 -11.85 5.85
C SER A 204 -19.54 -12.41 6.93
N HIS A 205 -18.22 -12.34 6.72
CA HIS A 205 -17.20 -12.78 7.67
C HIS A 205 -17.04 -11.85 8.88
N LEU A 206 -17.72 -10.71 8.94
CA LEU A 206 -17.64 -9.75 10.04
C LEU A 206 -18.97 -9.58 10.74
N ARG A 207 -18.94 -9.62 12.07
CA ARG A 207 -20.11 -9.35 12.90
C ARG A 207 -19.79 -8.38 14.02
N GLN A 208 -20.58 -7.30 14.07
CA GLN A 208 -20.60 -6.39 15.21
C GLN A 208 -21.17 -7.12 16.43
N THR A 209 -20.51 -7.00 17.57
CA THR A 209 -21.01 -7.51 18.85
C THR A 209 -21.71 -6.41 19.64
N ASN A 210 -22.37 -6.77 20.74
CA ASN A 210 -22.94 -5.80 21.68
C ASN A 210 -21.92 -5.30 22.73
N GLU A 211 -20.67 -5.76 22.65
CA GLU A 211 -19.60 -5.37 23.57
C GLU A 211 -19.04 -4.00 23.18
N ASN A 212 -19.16 -3.02 24.07
CA ASN A 212 -18.56 -1.70 23.85
C ASN A 212 -17.04 -1.78 24.01
N LYS A 213 -16.32 -1.13 23.09
CA LYS A 213 -14.89 -0.94 23.23
C LYS A 213 -14.58 0.04 24.36
N LYS A 214 -13.45 -0.17 25.03
CA LYS A 214 -12.86 0.84 25.92
C LYS A 214 -12.54 2.11 25.12
N PRO A 215 -12.48 3.29 25.76
CA PRO A 215 -11.96 4.49 25.11
C PRO A 215 -10.58 4.23 24.48
N PRO A 216 -10.26 4.88 23.35
CA PRO A 216 -8.92 4.79 22.77
C PRO A 216 -7.85 5.27 23.78
N PRO A 217 -6.63 4.74 23.71
CA PRO A 217 -5.58 5.08 24.65
C PRO A 217 -5.14 6.54 24.51
N GLY A 218 -4.53 7.11 25.55
CA GLY A 218 -3.88 8.43 25.48
C GLY A 218 -4.81 9.61 25.15
N ASN A 219 -6.10 9.52 25.50
CA ASN A 219 -7.10 10.55 25.20
C ASN A 219 -7.14 10.94 23.71
N ILE A 220 -6.94 9.96 22.84
CA ILE A 220 -6.93 10.13 21.39
C ILE A 220 -8.37 10.30 20.87
N GLU A 221 -8.58 11.25 19.97
CA GLU A 221 -9.81 11.33 19.18
C GLU A 221 -9.63 10.53 17.89
N ILE A 222 -10.53 9.57 17.63
CA ILE A 222 -10.49 8.79 16.40
C ILE A 222 -10.86 9.67 15.20
N VAL A 223 -9.97 9.72 14.22
CA VAL A 223 -10.13 10.49 12.98
C VAL A 223 -10.36 9.53 11.82
N LYS A 224 -11.42 9.77 11.04
CA LYS A 224 -11.65 9.08 9.78
C LYS A 224 -10.63 9.54 8.75
N GLY A 225 -10.02 8.60 8.04
CA GLY A 225 -9.17 8.86 6.88
C GLY A 225 -9.38 7.84 5.76
N SER A 226 -8.30 7.62 5.01
CA SER A 226 -8.19 6.63 3.94
C SER A 226 -7.17 5.56 4.35
N ALA A 227 -7.26 4.38 3.74
CA ALA A 227 -6.23 3.35 3.83
C ALA A 227 -4.89 3.81 3.24
N TYR A 228 -4.91 4.81 2.35
CA TYR A 228 -3.74 5.25 1.58
C TYR A 228 -3.19 6.60 2.04
N GLY A 229 -1.88 6.79 1.90
CA GLY A 229 -1.22 8.06 2.18
C GLY A 229 0.24 8.10 1.74
N ALA A 230 0.86 9.28 1.91
CA ALA A 230 2.29 9.48 1.82
C ALA A 230 2.85 9.74 3.22
N PHE A 231 3.69 8.82 3.70
CA PHE A 231 4.22 8.81 5.05
C PHE A 231 5.68 9.21 5.04
N SER A 232 6.06 10.19 5.85
CA SER A 232 7.48 10.45 6.08
C SER A 232 8.12 9.23 6.74
N ARG A 233 9.42 9.01 6.49
CA ARG A 233 10.16 7.94 7.15
C ARG A 233 10.07 8.04 8.69
N ALA A 234 10.22 9.24 9.23
CA ALA A 234 10.15 9.48 10.67
C ALA A 234 8.78 9.08 11.26
N PHE A 235 7.68 9.26 10.51
CA PHE A 235 6.36 8.81 10.94
C PHE A 235 6.26 7.28 10.98
N ILE A 236 6.84 6.57 10.01
CA ILE A 236 6.90 5.10 10.01
C ILE A 236 7.75 4.59 11.18
N GLU A 237 8.88 5.23 11.48
CA GLU A 237 9.71 4.92 12.65
C GLU A 237 8.92 5.14 13.95
N PHE A 238 8.16 6.23 14.06
CA PHE A 238 7.29 6.51 15.19
C PHE A 238 6.23 5.41 15.38
N ILE A 239 5.54 4.98 14.32
CA ILE A 239 4.55 3.88 14.38
C ILE A 239 5.17 2.60 14.96
N GLN A 240 6.41 2.29 14.60
CA GLN A 240 7.10 1.07 15.04
C GLN A 240 7.69 1.15 16.45
N THR A 241 7.96 2.34 16.96
CA THR A 241 8.70 2.52 18.23
C THR A 241 7.83 3.04 19.35
N SER A 242 6.89 3.94 19.05
CA SER A 242 6.02 4.61 20.02
C SER A 242 5.08 3.63 20.72
N SER A 243 5.04 3.68 22.05
CA SER A 243 4.10 2.87 22.85
C SER A 243 2.65 3.24 22.54
N ILE A 244 2.34 4.54 22.42
CA ILE A 244 0.97 4.98 22.16
C ILE A 244 0.49 4.56 20.76
N ALA A 245 1.39 4.54 19.76
CA ALA A 245 1.06 4.05 18.42
C ALA A 245 0.76 2.54 18.40
N LYS A 246 1.49 1.76 19.21
CA LYS A 246 1.25 0.32 19.39
C LYS A 246 -0.02 0.04 20.16
N GLU A 247 -0.28 0.78 21.23
CA GLU A 247 -1.51 0.67 22.02
C GLU A 247 -2.75 1.00 21.17
N LEU A 248 -2.68 2.05 20.34
CA LEU A 248 -3.77 2.37 19.40
C LEU A 248 -3.95 1.30 18.33
N LEU A 249 -2.85 0.70 17.86
CA LEU A 249 -2.88 -0.38 16.89
C LEU A 249 -3.59 -1.61 17.47
N ASP A 250 -3.21 -2.00 18.68
CA ASP A 250 -3.82 -3.12 19.40
C ASP A 250 -5.30 -2.85 19.70
N TRP A 251 -5.62 -1.62 20.11
CA TRP A 251 -7.01 -1.19 20.28
C TRP A 251 -7.81 -1.25 18.97
N SER A 252 -7.18 -1.07 17.81
CA SER A 252 -7.86 -1.08 16.50
C SER A 252 -8.10 -2.48 15.93
N ARG A 253 -7.52 -3.55 16.51
CA ARG A 253 -7.55 -4.91 15.94
C ARG A 253 -8.94 -5.48 15.70
N ASP A 254 -9.89 -5.13 16.55
CA ASP A 254 -11.27 -5.61 16.57
C ASP A 254 -12.26 -4.47 16.28
N THR A 255 -11.85 -3.52 15.44
CA THR A 255 -12.71 -2.47 14.87
C THR A 255 -13.03 -2.76 13.41
N LEU A 256 -14.03 -2.08 12.85
CA LEU A 256 -14.35 -2.16 11.42
C LEU A 256 -13.47 -1.19 10.61
N THR A 257 -12.78 -1.71 9.60
CA THR A 257 -11.94 -0.95 8.65
C THR A 257 -10.86 -0.08 9.34
N PRO A 258 -9.96 -0.67 10.15
CA PRO A 258 -8.99 0.09 10.94
C PRO A 258 -7.95 0.86 10.11
N ASP A 259 -7.69 0.43 8.88
CA ASP A 259 -6.88 1.14 7.90
C ASP A 259 -7.45 2.52 7.54
N GLU A 260 -8.77 2.72 7.62
CA GLU A 260 -9.43 4.02 7.40
C GLU A 260 -9.51 4.91 8.67
N HIS A 261 -8.81 4.57 9.76
CA HIS A 261 -8.67 5.50 10.89
C HIS A 261 -7.32 5.50 11.56
N TYR A 262 -6.56 4.40 11.55
CA TYR A 262 -5.32 4.30 12.32
C TYR A 262 -4.31 5.38 11.92
N TRP A 263 -4.07 5.54 10.61
CA TRP A 263 -3.14 6.54 10.06
C TRP A 263 -3.56 7.96 10.39
N ALA A 264 -4.81 8.30 10.06
CA ALA A 264 -5.34 9.64 10.27
C ALA A 264 -5.42 9.98 11.76
N THR A 265 -5.80 9.03 12.61
CA THR A 265 -5.85 9.22 14.06
C THR A 265 -4.46 9.59 14.59
N LEU A 266 -3.41 8.84 14.24
CA LEU A 266 -2.06 9.20 14.68
C LEU A 266 -1.62 10.55 14.10
N ASN A 267 -1.93 10.84 12.84
CA ASN A 267 -1.48 12.05 12.15
C ASN A 267 -2.13 13.35 12.66
N TYR A 268 -3.39 13.30 13.10
CA TYR A 268 -4.20 14.48 13.44
C TYR A 268 -4.34 14.75 14.94
N ASN A 269 -3.91 13.83 15.81
CA ASN A 269 -3.88 14.06 17.25
C ASN A 269 -2.58 14.81 17.63
N THR A 270 -2.64 16.15 17.62
CA THR A 270 -1.48 17.04 17.79
C THR A 270 -0.73 16.85 19.11
N HIS A 271 -1.44 16.45 20.18
CA HIS A 271 -0.84 16.19 21.50
C HIS A 271 0.07 14.96 21.53
N LEU A 272 0.03 14.10 20.52
CA LEU A 272 0.95 12.97 20.38
C LEU A 272 2.31 13.38 19.78
N HIS A 273 2.41 14.61 19.25
CA HIS A 273 3.57 15.10 18.51
C HIS A 273 4.12 14.10 17.46
N PRO A 274 3.26 13.52 16.61
CA PRO A 274 3.69 12.57 15.59
C PRO A 274 4.63 13.27 14.58
N PRO A 275 5.75 12.65 14.16
CA PRO A 275 6.61 13.22 13.14
C PRO A 275 5.84 13.51 11.85
N GLY A 276 5.93 14.75 11.37
CA GLY A 276 5.24 15.19 10.16
C GLY A 276 3.71 15.31 10.27
N GLY A 277 3.13 15.20 11.47
CA GLY A 277 1.69 15.29 11.63
C GLY A 277 1.11 16.68 11.45
N TYR A 278 -0.22 16.72 11.40
CA TYR A 278 -1.00 17.95 11.36
C TYR A 278 -0.78 18.75 12.65
N GLN A 279 -0.64 20.08 12.54
CA GLN A 279 -0.28 20.96 13.66
C GLN A 279 -1.40 21.92 14.10
N GLY A 280 -2.55 21.94 13.42
CA GLY A 280 -3.65 22.88 13.70
C GLY A 280 -3.90 23.85 12.55
#